data_AF-A0A9E4ABZ7-F1
#
_entry.id   AF-A0A9E4ABZ7-F1
#
_cell.length_a   1.000
_cell.length_b   1.000
_cell.length_c   1.000
_cell.angle_alpha   90.00
_cell.angle_beta   90.00
_cell.angle_gamma   90.00
#
_symmetry.space_group_name_H-M   'P 1'
#
loop_
_entity.id
_entity.type
_entity.pdbx_description
1 polymer ?
#
loop_
_entity_poly.entity_id
_entity_poly.type
_entity_poly.pdbx_seq_one_letter_code
_entity_poly.pdbx_strand_id
1 'polypeptide(L)'
;MPDLRLDTHLRSRRRAAGLSQTALAERTGVSRQAIVATEGGRNAPSTMLSLRLARALECRVEDIFHLTPPDALQARLAPDADGCEGSERVALARVAGGWVAHRLPPPGAEAADGVLVSHTDTQASVRPLFSEAKLAQGVLMAGRAPLLGVAASRANRRFGDLQARWLPSGDRRALELLADGFVHIAGLRMEGDDGPDATTAAAKRALPSRHLRIVHLTKWHQALVLPAESADAPPVSRLLETFADPEFGADVDRMPATFNP
;
A
#
# COMPACT_ATOMS: atom_id res chain seq x y z
N MET A 1 12.56 -9.29 3.02
CA MET A 1 12.45 -10.70 3.41
C MET A 1 11.12 -10.87 4.11
N PRO A 2 10.31 -11.90 3.78
CA PRO A 2 9.07 -12.17 4.51
C PRO A 2 9.36 -12.37 5.99
N ASP A 3 8.46 -11.90 6.85
CA ASP A 3 8.63 -12.00 8.30
C ASP A 3 8.37 -13.45 8.72
N LEU A 4 9.44 -14.24 8.84
CA LEU A 4 9.37 -15.66 9.19
C LEU A 4 9.34 -15.83 10.70
N ARG A 5 8.46 -16.70 11.18
CA ARG A 5 8.36 -17.02 12.61
C ARG A 5 9.19 -18.26 12.93
N LEU A 6 9.97 -18.19 14.00
CA LEU A 6 10.68 -19.35 14.52
C LEU A 6 9.72 -20.24 15.31
N ASP A 7 9.56 -21.49 14.89
CA ASP A 7 8.86 -22.52 15.64
C ASP A 7 9.82 -23.58 16.18
N THR A 8 9.41 -24.31 17.24
CA THR A 8 10.29 -25.23 17.96
C THR A 8 9.64 -26.56 18.33
N HIS A 9 10.35 -27.63 18.01
CA HIS A 9 10.06 -29.00 18.43
C HIS A 9 10.92 -29.44 19.63
N LEU A 10 11.55 -28.51 20.34
CA LEU A 10 12.46 -28.84 21.43
C LEU A 10 11.81 -29.72 22.51
N ARG A 11 10.56 -29.41 22.88
CA ARG A 11 9.84 -30.16 23.91
C ARG A 11 9.58 -31.60 23.50
N SER A 12 9.15 -31.84 22.26
CA SER A 12 8.87 -33.19 21.77
C SER A 12 10.16 -34.00 21.64
N ARG A 13 11.22 -33.41 21.07
CA ARG A 13 12.54 -34.03 20.96
C ARG A 13 13.14 -34.38 22.32
N ARG A 14 13.08 -33.45 23.28
CA ARG A 14 13.55 -33.70 24.66
C ARG A 14 12.82 -34.87 25.31
N ARG A 15 11.49 -34.92 25.17
CA ARG A 15 10.68 -36.02 25.71
C ARG A 15 11.00 -37.36 25.04
N ALA A 16 11.21 -37.37 23.72
CA ALA A 16 11.63 -38.57 22.99
C ALA A 16 13.00 -39.09 23.45
N ALA A 17 13.91 -38.18 23.83
CA ALA A 17 15.20 -38.53 24.43
C ALA A 17 15.12 -38.91 25.93
N GLY A 18 13.94 -38.96 26.53
CA GLY A 18 13.75 -39.32 27.95
C GLY A 18 14.27 -38.29 28.96
N LEU A 19 14.53 -37.04 28.53
CA LEU A 19 15.18 -36.03 29.38
C LEU A 19 14.16 -35.14 30.08
N SER A 20 14.43 -34.76 31.33
CA SER A 20 13.75 -33.65 32.00
C SER A 20 14.30 -32.29 31.51
N GLN A 21 13.58 -31.19 31.75
CA GLN A 21 14.08 -29.84 31.41
C GLN A 21 15.39 -29.53 32.16
N THR A 22 15.52 -29.98 33.41
CA THR A 22 16.74 -29.82 34.21
C THR A 22 17.89 -30.64 33.62
N ALA A 23 17.65 -31.90 33.26
CA ALA A 23 18.67 -32.77 32.68
C ALA A 23 19.18 -32.21 31.34
N LEU A 24 18.30 -31.68 30.50
CA LEU A 24 18.72 -31.04 29.25
C LEU A 24 19.50 -29.74 29.51
N ALA A 25 19.08 -28.94 30.50
CA ALA A 25 19.79 -27.73 30.91
C ALA A 25 21.22 -28.03 31.37
N GLU A 26 21.41 -29.07 32.19
CA GLU A 26 22.72 -29.56 32.62
C GLU A 26 23.58 -30.01 31.44
N ARG A 27 23.04 -30.84 30.54
CA ARG A 27 23.75 -31.31 29.33
C ARG A 27 24.17 -30.19 28.38
N THR A 28 23.44 -29.08 28.37
CA THR A 28 23.70 -27.94 27.47
C THR A 28 24.41 -26.76 28.16
N GLY A 29 24.64 -26.85 29.48
CA GLY A 29 25.29 -25.83 30.26
C GLY A 29 24.52 -24.51 30.31
N VAL A 30 23.19 -24.57 30.36
CA VAL A 30 22.31 -23.39 30.54
C VAL A 30 21.36 -23.60 31.71
N SER A 31 20.63 -22.55 32.10
CA SER A 31 19.63 -22.67 33.16
C SER A 31 18.39 -23.44 32.69
N ARG A 32 17.69 -24.09 33.62
CA ARG A 32 16.37 -24.68 33.34
C ARG A 32 15.40 -23.65 32.76
N GLN A 33 15.44 -22.41 33.24
CA GLN A 33 14.60 -21.32 32.72
C GLN A 33 14.87 -21.02 31.25
N ALA A 34 16.13 -21.12 30.79
CA ALA A 34 16.47 -20.96 29.38
C ALA A 34 15.84 -22.07 28.52
N ILE A 35 15.85 -23.32 28.99
CA ILE A 35 15.15 -24.43 28.32
C ILE A 35 13.64 -24.18 28.28
N VAL A 36 13.03 -23.77 29.40
CA VAL A 36 11.59 -23.46 29.47
C VAL A 36 11.20 -22.32 28.53
N ALA A 37 12.02 -21.28 28.43
CA ALA A 37 11.80 -20.15 27.52
C ALA A 37 11.93 -20.57 26.05
N THR A 38 12.94 -21.39 25.75
CA THR A 38 13.17 -21.91 24.40
C THR A 38 12.04 -22.83 23.96
N GLU A 39 11.61 -23.77 24.82
CA GLU A 39 10.43 -24.62 24.55
C GLU A 39 9.12 -23.84 24.41
N GLY A 40 9.04 -22.65 25.00
CA GLY A 40 7.89 -21.77 24.89
C GLY A 40 7.89 -20.88 23.65
N GLY A 41 8.93 -20.94 22.81
CA GLY A 41 9.06 -20.10 21.61
C GLY A 41 9.14 -18.59 21.92
N ARG A 42 9.44 -18.21 23.17
CA ARG A 42 9.36 -16.80 23.60
C ARG A 42 10.46 -15.93 23.00
N ASN A 43 11.63 -16.51 22.74
CA ASN A 43 12.78 -15.82 22.17
C ASN A 43 13.54 -16.76 21.24
N ALA A 44 14.16 -16.19 20.20
CA ALA A 44 15.10 -16.93 19.36
C ALA A 44 16.34 -17.34 20.18
N PRO A 45 16.70 -18.63 20.25
CA PRO A 45 17.92 -19.07 20.90
C PRO A 45 19.15 -18.57 20.13
N SER A 46 20.26 -18.38 20.86
CA SER A 46 21.54 -18.09 20.20
C SER A 46 22.00 -19.29 19.37
N THR A 47 22.75 -19.04 18.30
CA THR A 47 23.33 -20.11 17.47
C THR A 47 24.10 -21.13 18.30
N MET A 48 24.84 -20.66 19.31
CA MET A 48 25.57 -21.51 20.25
C MET A 48 24.62 -22.45 21.02
N LEU A 49 23.51 -21.93 21.56
CA LEU A 49 22.54 -22.75 22.27
C LEU A 49 21.86 -23.75 21.33
N SER A 50 21.49 -23.33 20.12
CA SER A 50 20.90 -24.20 19.10
C SER A 50 21.79 -25.40 18.77
N LEU A 51 23.09 -25.16 18.55
CA LEU A 51 24.07 -26.21 18.28
C LEU A 51 24.29 -27.15 19.48
N ARG A 52 24.30 -26.61 20.71
CA ARG A 52 24.40 -27.43 21.93
C ARG A 52 23.19 -28.32 22.13
N LEU A 53 21.98 -27.80 21.88
CA LEU A 53 20.73 -28.57 21.97
C LEU A 53 20.71 -29.69 20.93
N ALA A 54 21.08 -29.39 19.68
CA ALA A 54 21.20 -30.37 18.60
C ALA A 54 22.17 -31.50 18.97
N ARG A 55 23.36 -31.16 19.50
CA ARG A 55 24.35 -32.15 19.94
C ARG A 55 23.88 -32.97 21.15
N ALA A 56 23.21 -32.35 22.12
CA ALA A 56 22.69 -33.05 23.30
C ALA A 56 21.49 -33.96 22.97
N LEU A 57 20.76 -33.69 21.89
CA LEU A 57 19.62 -34.48 21.44
C LEU A 57 19.95 -35.39 20.25
N GLU A 58 21.22 -35.41 19.82
CA GLU A 58 21.72 -36.22 18.70
C GLU A 58 20.90 -36.06 17.41
N CYS A 59 20.53 -34.81 17.10
CA CYS A 59 19.76 -34.45 15.91
C CYS A 59 20.31 -33.18 15.27
N ARG A 60 19.70 -32.74 14.16
CA ARG A 60 20.08 -31.49 13.49
C ARG A 60 19.45 -30.28 14.19
N VAL A 61 19.93 -29.07 13.92
CA VAL A 61 19.31 -27.85 14.47
C VAL A 61 17.89 -27.69 13.92
N GLU A 62 17.72 -27.95 12.64
CA GLU A 62 16.47 -27.91 11.87
C GLU A 62 15.44 -28.96 12.33
N ASP A 63 15.88 -30.01 13.03
CA ASP A 63 14.99 -30.97 13.70
C ASP A 63 14.34 -30.39 14.96
N ILE A 64 14.92 -29.32 15.51
CA ILE A 64 14.52 -28.64 16.74
C ILE A 64 13.86 -27.30 16.42
N PHE A 65 14.36 -26.55 15.45
CA PHE A 65 13.94 -25.20 15.12
C PHE A 65 13.70 -25.05 13.63
N HIS A 66 12.56 -24.51 13.24
CA HIS A 66 12.23 -24.30 11.84
C HIS A 66 11.52 -22.97 11.65
N LEU A 67 11.66 -22.40 10.45
CA LEU A 67 11.00 -21.16 10.09
C LEU A 67 9.67 -21.48 9.43
N THR A 68 8.60 -20.91 9.98
CA THR A 68 7.24 -21.01 9.42
C THR A 68 6.82 -19.66 8.86
N PRO A 69 6.02 -19.64 7.78
CA PRO A 69 5.38 -18.41 7.36
C PRO A 69 4.46 -17.88 8.47
N PRO A 70 4.18 -16.57 8.48
CA PRO A 70 3.21 -16.00 9.41
C PRO A 70 1.82 -16.57 9.16
N ASP A 71 1.01 -16.59 10.22
CA ASP A 71 -0.39 -16.99 10.14
C ASP A 71 -1.14 -16.12 9.12
N ALA A 72 -2.09 -16.74 8.41
CA ALA A 72 -2.87 -16.01 7.42
C ALA A 72 -3.81 -15.01 8.08
N LEU A 73 -3.78 -13.77 7.59
CA LEU A 73 -4.68 -12.71 8.00
C LEU A 73 -6.03 -12.85 7.31
N GLN A 74 -7.10 -12.66 8.07
CA GLN A 74 -8.44 -12.53 7.51
C GLN A 74 -8.68 -11.08 7.14
N ALA A 75 -8.99 -10.85 5.87
CA ALA A 75 -9.23 -9.54 5.30
C ALA A 75 -10.48 -9.53 4.44
N ARG A 76 -11.18 -8.40 4.41
CA ARG A 76 -12.22 -8.17 3.41
C ARG A 76 -11.57 -8.02 2.04
N LEU A 77 -12.03 -8.78 1.05
CA LEU A 77 -11.55 -8.68 -0.31
C LEU A 77 -12.28 -7.53 -1.01
N ALA A 78 -11.53 -6.59 -1.58
CA ALA A 78 -12.07 -5.54 -2.42
C ALA A 78 -12.48 -6.11 -3.79
N PRO A 79 -13.50 -5.55 -4.47
CA PRO A 79 -13.83 -5.95 -5.83
C PRO A 79 -12.62 -5.86 -6.76
N ASP A 80 -12.49 -6.80 -7.70
CA ASP A 80 -11.35 -6.89 -8.60
C ASP A 80 -11.27 -5.68 -9.54
N ALA A 81 -10.07 -5.10 -9.66
CA ALA A 81 -9.79 -4.10 -10.69
C ALA A 81 -9.50 -4.79 -12.02
N ASP A 82 -9.70 -4.06 -13.12
CA ASP A 82 -9.43 -4.59 -14.47
C ASP A 82 -7.99 -5.12 -14.54
N GLY A 83 -7.82 -6.33 -15.09
CA GLY A 83 -6.52 -6.98 -15.22
C GLY A 83 -5.96 -7.61 -13.92
N CYS A 84 -6.75 -7.73 -12.85
CA CYS A 84 -6.36 -8.43 -11.62
C CYS A 84 -6.88 -9.88 -11.53
N GLU A 85 -7.60 -10.34 -12.55
CA GLU A 85 -8.19 -11.68 -12.59
C GLU A 85 -7.13 -12.77 -12.38
N GLY A 86 -7.38 -13.67 -11.43
CA GLY A 86 -6.47 -14.77 -11.10
C GLY A 86 -5.18 -14.35 -10.39
N SER A 87 -4.99 -13.08 -10.05
CA SER A 87 -3.81 -12.64 -9.29
C SER A 87 -3.91 -13.02 -7.83
N GLU A 88 -2.90 -13.76 -7.34
CA GLU A 88 -2.77 -14.08 -5.92
C GLU A 88 -2.10 -12.95 -5.12
N ARG A 89 -1.59 -11.92 -5.79
CA ARG A 89 -0.83 -10.83 -5.17
C ARG A 89 -1.80 -9.78 -4.64
N VAL A 90 -1.60 -9.37 -3.38
CA VAL A 90 -2.48 -8.35 -2.78
C VAL A 90 -1.70 -7.24 -2.09
N ALA A 91 -2.27 -6.04 -2.13
CA ALA A 91 -1.99 -4.96 -1.19
C ALA A 91 -2.89 -5.12 0.05
N LEU A 92 -2.35 -4.86 1.23
CA LEU A 92 -3.03 -4.97 2.52
C LEU A 92 -2.92 -3.66 3.28
N ALA A 93 -4.01 -3.26 3.93
CA ALA A 93 -3.99 -2.21 4.93
C ALA A 93 -5.15 -2.35 5.91
N ARG A 94 -5.09 -1.63 7.04
CA ARG A 94 -6.19 -1.55 7.99
C ARG A 94 -7.03 -0.31 7.71
N VAL A 95 -8.21 -0.49 7.12
CA VAL A 95 -9.15 0.60 6.77
C VAL A 95 -10.40 0.47 7.64
N ALA A 96 -10.87 1.59 8.19
CA ALA A 96 -12.07 1.63 9.04
C ALA A 96 -12.07 0.57 10.17
N GLY A 97 -10.89 0.27 10.72
CA GLY A 97 -10.71 -0.67 11.83
C GLY A 97 -10.52 -2.14 11.43
N GLY A 98 -10.67 -2.52 10.16
CA GLY A 98 -10.52 -3.90 9.67
C GLY A 98 -9.48 -4.05 8.56
N TRP A 99 -8.99 -5.28 8.36
CA TRP A 99 -8.08 -5.59 7.25
C TRP A 99 -8.84 -5.61 5.92
N VAL A 100 -8.25 -4.99 4.90
CA VAL A 100 -8.74 -5.04 3.53
C VAL A 100 -7.62 -5.51 2.60
N ALA A 101 -7.99 -6.28 1.59
CA ALA A 101 -7.09 -6.80 0.56
C ALA A 101 -7.53 -6.32 -0.82
N HIS A 102 -6.60 -5.77 -1.60
CA HIS A 102 -6.80 -5.43 -3.01
C HIS A 102 -5.88 -6.28 -3.85
N ARG A 103 -6.41 -6.96 -4.87
CA ARG A 103 -5.57 -7.67 -5.84
C ARG A 103 -4.73 -6.68 -6.63
N LEU A 104 -3.50 -7.10 -6.94
CA LEU A 104 -2.55 -6.35 -7.74
C LEU A 104 -2.41 -7.00 -9.12
N PRO A 105 -2.34 -6.24 -10.22
CA PRO A 105 -2.25 -6.80 -11.56
C PRO A 105 -0.93 -7.57 -11.78
N PRO A 106 -0.93 -8.72 -12.50
CA PRO A 106 0.28 -9.38 -12.98
C PRO A 106 0.66 -8.88 -14.40
N PRO A 107 1.94 -8.73 -14.75
CA PRO A 107 3.14 -8.67 -13.92
C PRO A 107 3.43 -7.22 -13.49
N GLY A 108 2.80 -6.75 -12.40
CA GLY A 108 3.00 -5.38 -11.92
C GLY A 108 4.31 -5.17 -11.17
N ALA A 109 4.98 -4.04 -11.41
CA ALA A 109 6.21 -3.61 -10.74
C ALA A 109 6.04 -3.26 -9.25
N GLU A 110 4.80 -3.16 -8.76
CA GLU A 110 4.50 -2.87 -7.36
C GLU A 110 4.79 -4.06 -6.47
N ALA A 111 5.39 -3.88 -5.29
CA ALA A 111 5.59 -4.97 -4.35
C ALA A 111 4.25 -5.43 -3.75
N ALA A 112 4.04 -6.74 -3.57
CA ALA A 112 2.87 -7.24 -2.84
C ALA A 112 3.06 -7.12 -1.32
N ASP A 113 1.97 -6.95 -0.58
CA ASP A 113 1.93 -7.04 0.89
C ASP A 113 1.65 -8.45 1.39
N GLY A 114 1.04 -9.26 0.55
CA GLY A 114 0.58 -10.57 0.90
C GLY A 114 0.32 -11.41 -0.35
N VAL A 115 0.14 -12.69 -0.09
CA VAL A 115 -0.27 -13.68 -1.09
C VAL A 115 -1.59 -14.29 -0.62
N LEU A 116 -2.59 -14.28 -1.50
CA LEU A 116 -3.86 -14.95 -1.28
C LEU A 116 -3.63 -16.45 -1.10
N VAL A 117 -4.15 -16.99 0.01
CA VAL A 117 -4.13 -18.43 0.31
C VAL A 117 -5.46 -19.04 -0.10
N SER A 118 -6.55 -18.37 0.22
CA SER A 118 -7.91 -18.73 -0.16
C SER A 118 -8.79 -17.47 -0.15
N HIS A 119 -9.91 -17.49 -0.86
CA HIS A 119 -10.85 -16.37 -0.86
C HIS A 119 -12.26 -16.81 -1.25
N THR A 120 -13.21 -15.94 -0.91
CA THR A 120 -14.56 -15.85 -1.48
C THR A 120 -14.67 -14.49 -2.18
N ASP A 121 -15.84 -14.15 -2.72
CA ASP A 121 -16.05 -12.87 -3.39
C ASP A 121 -15.84 -11.64 -2.48
N THR A 122 -15.94 -11.80 -1.16
CA THR A 122 -15.91 -10.67 -0.20
C THR A 122 -14.89 -10.83 0.94
N GLN A 123 -14.31 -12.01 1.10
CA GLN A 123 -13.35 -12.32 2.17
C GLN A 123 -12.14 -13.04 1.60
N ALA A 124 -10.97 -12.79 2.19
CA ALA A 124 -9.70 -13.36 1.79
C ALA A 124 -8.91 -13.80 3.02
N SER A 125 -8.31 -14.99 2.91
CA SER A 125 -7.22 -15.41 3.77
C SER A 125 -5.91 -15.08 3.07
N VAL A 126 -5.12 -14.19 3.66
CA VAL A 126 -3.91 -13.64 3.07
C VAL A 126 -2.71 -13.96 3.93
N ARG A 127 -1.70 -14.59 3.34
CA ARG A 127 -0.41 -14.77 4.00
C ARG A 127 0.40 -13.48 3.85
N PRO A 128 0.67 -12.75 4.94
CA PRO A 128 1.38 -11.48 4.84
C PRO A 128 2.86 -11.69 4.52
N LEU A 129 3.44 -10.72 3.81
CA LEU A 129 4.87 -10.64 3.49
C LEU A 129 5.62 -9.65 4.40
N PHE A 130 4.91 -8.92 5.23
CA PHE A 130 5.44 -8.00 6.23
C PHE A 130 4.76 -8.23 7.59
N SER A 131 5.38 -7.75 8.66
CA SER A 131 4.77 -7.82 10.01
C SER A 131 3.43 -7.09 10.05
N GLU A 132 2.49 -7.58 10.87
CA GLU A 132 1.20 -6.89 11.08
C GLU A 132 1.39 -5.44 11.52
N ALA A 133 2.36 -5.17 12.39
CA ALA A 133 2.67 -3.81 12.86
C ALA A 133 3.04 -2.88 11.71
N LYS A 134 3.81 -3.38 10.72
CA LYS A 134 4.18 -2.60 9.53
C LYS A 134 3.01 -2.46 8.55
N LEU A 135 2.20 -3.50 8.38
CA LEU A 135 1.00 -3.46 7.54
C LEU A 135 -0.09 -2.54 8.11
N ALA A 136 -0.14 -2.39 9.43
CA ALA A 136 -1.07 -1.49 10.12
C ALA A 136 -0.76 -0.01 9.85
N GLN A 137 0.46 0.33 9.41
CA GLN A 137 0.85 1.66 8.94
C GLN A 137 0.61 1.84 7.42
N GLY A 138 -0.13 0.91 6.79
CA GLY A 138 -0.48 0.97 5.38
C GLY A 138 -1.52 2.04 5.07
N VAL A 139 -1.29 2.84 4.03
CA VAL A 139 -2.25 3.82 3.51
C VAL A 139 -2.55 3.47 2.05
N LEU A 140 -3.83 3.28 1.74
CA LEU A 140 -4.32 2.95 0.40
C LEU A 140 -5.04 4.16 -0.20
N MET A 141 -4.64 4.54 -1.40
CA MET A 141 -5.19 5.68 -2.13
C MET A 141 -5.66 5.22 -3.52
N ALA A 142 -6.96 5.28 -3.80
CA ALA A 142 -7.52 4.96 -5.11
C ALA A 142 -7.68 6.22 -5.97
N GLY A 143 -7.46 6.14 -7.29
CA GLY A 143 -7.78 7.24 -8.20
C GLY A 143 -6.97 7.22 -9.49
N ARG A 144 -7.33 8.08 -10.46
CA ARG A 144 -6.64 8.12 -11.77
C ARG A 144 -5.40 9.01 -11.79
N ALA A 145 -5.16 9.81 -10.75
CA ALA A 145 -4.10 10.81 -10.73
C ALA A 145 -2.71 10.19 -10.41
N PRO A 146 -1.75 10.17 -11.36
CA PRO A 146 -0.41 9.61 -11.14
C PRO A 146 0.39 10.34 -10.05
N LEU A 147 0.03 11.60 -9.76
CA LEU A 147 0.60 12.36 -8.64
C LEU A 147 0.42 11.66 -7.29
N LEU A 148 -0.63 10.83 -7.13
CA LEU A 148 -0.78 9.98 -5.94
C LEU A 148 0.35 8.96 -5.82
N GLY A 149 0.78 8.36 -6.92
CA GLY A 149 1.93 7.45 -6.94
C GLY A 149 3.24 8.15 -6.56
N VAL A 150 3.44 9.38 -7.05
CA VAL A 150 4.60 10.20 -6.68
C VAL A 150 4.57 10.57 -5.19
N ALA A 151 3.40 10.98 -4.69
CA ALA A 151 3.20 11.30 -3.28
C ALA A 151 3.44 10.07 -2.38
N ALA A 152 2.90 8.91 -2.76
CA ALA A 152 3.13 7.64 -2.06
C ALA A 152 4.63 7.30 -1.99
N SER A 153 5.33 7.36 -3.14
CA SER A 153 6.76 7.08 -3.22
C SER A 153 7.58 8.04 -2.34
N ARG A 154 7.28 9.33 -2.36
CA ARG A 154 7.96 10.33 -1.51
C ARG A 154 7.68 10.09 -0.03
N ALA A 155 6.43 9.76 0.33
CA ALA A 155 6.04 9.50 1.70
C ALA A 155 6.77 8.26 2.25
N ASN A 156 6.82 7.16 1.48
CA ASN A 156 7.54 5.93 1.87
C ASN A 156 9.06 6.16 2.02
N ARG A 157 9.65 7.09 1.26
CA ARG A 157 11.06 7.47 1.44
C ARG A 157 11.29 8.34 2.67
N ARG A 158 10.32 9.20 3.01
CA ARG A 158 10.43 10.15 4.12
C ARG A 158 10.13 9.52 5.48
N PHE A 159 9.18 8.59 5.52
CA PHE A 159 8.67 7.91 6.69
C PHE A 159 8.92 6.41 6.53
N GLY A 160 9.92 5.86 7.22
CA GLY A 160 10.39 4.49 7.01
C GLY A 160 9.44 3.40 7.49
N ASP A 161 8.44 3.76 8.28
CA ASP A 161 7.38 2.92 8.83
C ASP A 161 6.08 2.96 8.01
N LEU A 162 5.89 3.99 7.17
CA LEU A 162 4.70 4.15 6.35
C LEU A 162 4.72 3.20 5.13
N GLN A 163 3.55 2.68 4.78
CA GLN A 163 3.34 1.95 3.53
C GLN A 163 2.20 2.55 2.71
N ALA A 164 2.47 3.72 2.11
CA ALA A 164 1.54 4.39 1.21
C ALA A 164 1.54 3.71 -0.17
N ARG A 165 0.34 3.46 -0.71
CA ARG A 165 0.13 2.82 -2.01
C ARG A 165 -0.94 3.53 -2.81
N TRP A 166 -0.70 3.63 -4.10
CA TRP A 166 -1.66 4.12 -5.06
C TRP A 166 -2.27 2.93 -5.81
N LEU A 167 -3.60 2.91 -5.92
CA LEU A 167 -4.39 1.91 -6.62
C LEU A 167 -5.07 2.59 -7.83
N PRO A 168 -4.51 2.44 -9.04
CA PRO A 168 -5.06 3.07 -10.23
C PRO A 168 -6.52 2.66 -10.44
N SER A 169 -7.41 3.64 -10.52
CA SER A 169 -8.85 3.40 -10.68
C SER A 169 -9.59 4.66 -11.11
N GLY A 170 -10.74 4.51 -11.78
CA GLY A 170 -11.62 5.63 -12.11
C GLY A 170 -12.23 6.32 -10.88
N ASP A 171 -12.55 7.61 -11.00
CA ASP A 171 -13.07 8.44 -9.91
C ASP A 171 -14.30 7.86 -9.22
N ARG A 172 -15.28 7.35 -9.99
CA ARG A 172 -16.47 6.69 -9.46
C ARG A 172 -16.08 5.50 -8.57
N ARG A 173 -15.20 4.63 -9.06
CA ARG A 173 -14.71 3.46 -8.33
C ARG A 173 -13.91 3.86 -7.09
N ALA A 174 -13.08 4.90 -7.18
CA ALA A 174 -12.33 5.41 -6.04
C ALA A 174 -13.26 5.89 -4.91
N LEU A 175 -14.37 6.58 -5.25
CA LEU A 175 -15.39 7.00 -4.29
C LEU A 175 -16.17 5.82 -3.70
N GLU A 176 -16.55 4.83 -4.51
CA GLU A 176 -17.20 3.60 -4.05
C GLU A 176 -16.31 2.86 -3.03
N LEU A 177 -15.03 2.63 -3.38
CA LEU A 177 -14.06 2.00 -2.48
C LEU A 177 -13.88 2.79 -1.18
N LEU A 178 -13.91 4.12 -1.24
CA LEU A 178 -13.81 4.97 -0.05
C LEU A 178 -15.08 4.90 0.82
N ALA A 179 -16.25 4.90 0.19
CA ALA A 179 -17.54 4.76 0.88
C ALA A 179 -17.63 3.43 1.63
N ASP A 180 -17.27 2.34 0.95
CA ASP A 180 -17.34 0.98 1.49
C ASP A 180 -16.18 0.66 2.47
N GLY A 181 -15.23 1.58 2.62
CA GLY A 181 -14.12 1.45 3.55
C GLY A 181 -13.03 0.47 3.08
N PHE A 182 -12.81 0.38 1.77
CA PHE A 182 -11.71 -0.38 1.16
C PHE A 182 -10.45 0.45 0.93
N VAL A 183 -10.52 1.78 0.95
CA VAL A 183 -9.35 2.67 0.85
C VAL A 183 -9.42 3.81 1.85
N HIS A 184 -8.29 4.44 2.13
CA HIS A 184 -8.21 5.61 3.01
C HIS A 184 -8.53 6.90 2.28
N ILE A 185 -8.13 6.97 1.00
CA ILE A 185 -8.18 8.21 0.21
C ILE A 185 -8.70 7.86 -1.19
N ALA A 186 -9.62 8.68 -1.70
CA ALA A 186 -10.00 8.71 -3.10
C ALA A 186 -9.42 9.99 -3.72
N GLY A 187 -8.58 9.84 -4.74
CA GLY A 187 -8.15 10.92 -5.61
C GLY A 187 -9.11 11.05 -6.79
N LEU A 188 -9.51 12.28 -7.03
CA LEU A 188 -10.42 12.65 -8.11
C LEU A 188 -9.67 13.50 -9.12
N ARG A 189 -9.99 13.34 -10.39
CA ARG A 189 -9.54 14.18 -11.50
C ARG A 189 -10.76 14.74 -12.19
N MET A 190 -10.96 16.04 -12.07
CA MET A 190 -11.92 16.74 -12.93
C MET A 190 -11.22 17.17 -14.23
N GLU A 191 -11.91 16.99 -15.34
CA GLU A 191 -11.52 17.53 -16.65
C GLU A 191 -12.16 18.92 -16.81
N GLY A 192 -11.37 19.93 -17.19
CA GLY A 192 -11.88 21.26 -17.55
C GLY A 192 -11.89 22.31 -16.43
N ASP A 193 -12.80 23.28 -16.55
CA ASP A 193 -12.93 24.49 -15.72
C ASP A 193 -13.73 24.27 -14.42
N ASP A 194 -13.98 23.00 -14.09
CA ASP A 194 -14.66 22.59 -12.87
C ASP A 194 -13.75 22.87 -11.67
N GLY A 195 -13.94 24.05 -11.08
CA GLY A 195 -13.21 24.53 -9.92
C GLY A 195 -13.31 23.61 -8.69
N PRO A 196 -12.64 23.99 -7.58
CA PRO A 196 -12.59 23.20 -6.34
C PRO A 196 -13.97 22.82 -5.77
N ASP A 197 -15.03 23.56 -6.12
CA ASP A 197 -16.41 23.33 -5.70
C ASP A 197 -17.03 22.08 -6.33
N ALA A 198 -16.72 21.75 -7.59
CA ALA A 198 -17.24 20.56 -8.26
C ALA A 198 -16.71 19.27 -7.61
N THR A 199 -15.42 19.25 -7.27
CA THR A 199 -14.78 18.16 -6.51
C THR A 199 -15.44 18.01 -5.13
N THR A 200 -15.70 19.13 -4.47
CA THR A 200 -16.37 19.16 -3.17
C THR A 200 -17.80 18.62 -3.25
N ALA A 201 -18.55 18.99 -4.29
CA ALA A 201 -19.91 18.53 -4.52
C ALA A 201 -19.96 17.03 -4.83
N ALA A 202 -19.06 16.52 -5.68
CA ALA A 202 -18.96 15.09 -5.98
C ALA A 202 -18.64 14.26 -4.72
N ALA A 203 -17.67 14.70 -3.92
CA ALA A 203 -17.31 14.03 -2.68
C ALA A 203 -18.47 14.03 -1.66
N LYS A 204 -19.16 15.17 -1.49
CA LYS A 204 -20.35 15.27 -0.62
C LYS A 204 -21.50 14.37 -1.09
N ARG A 205 -21.72 14.26 -2.39
CA ARG A 205 -22.78 13.39 -2.95
C ARG A 205 -22.50 11.91 -2.70
N ALA A 206 -21.25 11.50 -2.84
CA ALA A 206 -20.84 10.12 -2.60
C ALA A 206 -20.83 9.75 -1.09
N LEU A 207 -20.58 10.73 -0.22
CA LEU A 207 -20.37 10.50 1.22
C LEU A 207 -21.15 11.52 2.06
N PRO A 208 -22.50 11.56 1.98
CA PRO A 208 -23.32 12.65 2.54
C PRO A 208 -23.28 12.72 4.07
N SER A 209 -22.97 11.61 4.75
CA SER A 209 -23.00 11.50 6.22
C SER A 209 -21.60 11.36 6.84
N ARG A 210 -20.52 11.65 6.10
CA ARG A 210 -19.14 11.57 6.62
C ARG A 210 -18.48 12.95 6.67
N HIS A 211 -17.65 13.17 7.69
CA HIS A 211 -16.76 14.33 7.73
C HIS A 211 -15.60 14.12 6.74
N LEU A 212 -15.47 15.02 5.76
CA LEU A 212 -14.47 14.92 4.69
C LEU A 212 -13.41 16.02 4.86
N ARG A 213 -12.16 15.70 4.52
CA ARG A 213 -11.08 16.67 4.33
C ARG A 213 -10.62 16.58 2.87
N ILE A 214 -10.68 17.69 2.15
CA ILE A 214 -10.28 17.78 0.74
C ILE A 214 -8.93 18.48 0.66
N VAL A 215 -7.98 17.88 -0.05
CA VAL A 215 -6.64 18.45 -0.28
C VAL A 215 -6.45 18.62 -1.78
N HIS A 216 -6.33 19.87 -2.23
CA HIS A 216 -6.07 20.19 -3.62
C HIS A 216 -4.57 20.06 -3.90
N LEU A 217 -4.21 19.18 -4.85
CA LEU A 217 -2.80 18.88 -5.15
C LEU A 217 -2.20 19.82 -6.21
N THR A 218 -2.99 20.35 -7.14
CA THR A 218 -2.54 21.24 -8.22
C THR A 218 -3.62 22.27 -8.60
N LYS A 219 -3.21 23.39 -9.21
CA LYS A 219 -4.06 24.34 -9.95
C LYS A 219 -3.68 24.27 -11.44
N TRP A 220 -4.64 24.36 -12.36
CA TRP A 220 -4.42 24.30 -13.82
C TRP A 220 -4.48 25.71 -14.46
N HIS A 221 -3.79 25.90 -15.61
CA HIS A 221 -3.74 27.15 -16.39
C HIS A 221 -4.30 26.94 -17.81
N GLN A 222 -4.97 27.96 -18.39
CA GLN A 222 -5.62 27.97 -19.71
C GLN A 222 -5.00 28.99 -20.68
N ALA A 223 -5.22 28.80 -22.00
CA ALA A 223 -4.71 29.66 -23.06
C ALA A 223 -5.76 29.89 -24.18
N LEU A 224 -5.63 31.00 -24.90
CA LEU A 224 -6.41 31.35 -26.09
C LEU A 224 -5.56 31.13 -27.35
N VAL A 225 -6.15 30.54 -28.39
CA VAL A 225 -5.49 30.26 -29.67
C VAL A 225 -6.28 30.91 -30.79
N LEU A 226 -5.59 31.64 -31.65
CA LEU A 226 -6.17 32.36 -32.77
C LEU A 226 -5.26 32.28 -34.02
N PRO A 227 -5.82 32.29 -35.24
CA PRO A 227 -5.03 32.32 -36.48
C PRO A 227 -4.25 33.64 -36.62
N ALA A 228 -3.00 33.56 -37.08
CA ALA A 228 -2.11 34.72 -37.14
C ALA A 228 -2.65 35.85 -38.02
N GLU A 229 -3.26 35.51 -39.17
CA GLU A 229 -3.87 36.46 -40.08
C GLU A 229 -5.09 37.21 -39.49
N SER A 230 -5.68 36.69 -38.42
CA SER A 230 -6.80 37.32 -37.71
C SER A 230 -6.35 38.22 -36.57
N ALA A 231 -5.09 38.11 -36.14
CA ALA A 231 -4.57 38.83 -34.97
C ALA A 231 -4.52 40.36 -35.17
N ASP A 232 -4.31 40.81 -36.41
CA ASP A 232 -4.22 42.24 -36.76
C ASP A 232 -5.58 42.86 -37.12
N ALA A 233 -6.65 42.04 -37.22
CA ALA A 233 -7.98 42.55 -37.50
C ALA A 233 -8.38 43.54 -36.38
N PRO A 234 -8.86 44.77 -36.70
CA PRO A 234 -9.06 45.83 -35.70
C PRO A 234 -9.89 45.46 -34.46
N PRO A 235 -10.89 44.56 -34.53
CA PRO A 235 -11.59 44.09 -33.34
C PRO A 235 -10.77 43.11 -32.48
N VAL A 236 -9.95 42.25 -33.10
CA VAL A 236 -9.18 41.18 -32.44
C VAL A 236 -7.88 41.73 -31.85
N SER A 237 -7.22 42.66 -32.55
CA SER A 237 -6.02 43.33 -32.03
C SER A 237 -6.32 44.14 -30.77
N ARG A 238 -7.45 44.87 -30.73
CA ARG A 238 -7.93 45.55 -29.51
C ARG A 238 -8.23 44.58 -28.36
N LEU A 239 -8.73 43.38 -28.65
CA LEU A 239 -8.98 42.34 -27.65
C LEU A 239 -7.66 41.77 -27.10
N LEU A 240 -6.66 41.55 -27.95
CA LEU A 240 -5.33 41.06 -27.54
C LEU A 240 -4.56 42.12 -26.73
N GLU A 241 -4.68 43.40 -27.07
CA GLU A 241 -4.15 44.52 -26.29
C GLU A 241 -4.74 44.53 -24.86
N THR A 242 -5.99 44.10 -24.70
CA THR A 242 -6.64 43.98 -23.38
C THR A 242 -5.99 42.87 -22.52
N PHE A 243 -5.57 41.76 -23.13
CA PHE A 243 -4.91 40.66 -22.41
C PHE A 243 -3.41 40.88 -22.17
N ALA A 244 -2.79 41.82 -22.89
CA ALA A 244 -1.40 42.23 -22.68
C ALA A 244 -1.22 43.27 -21.56
N ASP A 245 -2.32 43.80 -21.01
CA ASP A 245 -2.30 44.66 -19.83
C ASP A 245 -1.79 43.86 -18.60
N PRO A 246 -0.72 44.31 -17.91
CA PRO A 246 -0.19 43.60 -16.75
C PRO A 246 -1.18 43.48 -15.58
N GLU A 247 -2.25 44.27 -15.50
CA GLU A 247 -3.34 44.05 -14.53
C GLU A 247 -4.11 42.74 -14.80
N PHE A 248 -4.06 42.23 -16.03
CA PHE A 248 -4.75 41.01 -16.45
C PHE A 248 -3.93 39.72 -16.22
N GLY A 249 -2.60 39.82 -16.04
CA GLY A 249 -1.73 38.71 -15.63
C GLY A 249 -1.54 37.57 -16.65
N ALA A 250 -1.85 37.80 -17.94
CA ALA A 250 -1.62 36.84 -19.01
C ALA A 250 -0.27 37.10 -19.72
N ASP A 251 0.41 36.02 -20.12
CA ASP A 251 1.64 36.07 -20.91
C ASP A 251 1.27 35.85 -22.38
N VAL A 252 1.50 36.84 -23.26
CA VAL A 252 1.08 36.81 -24.67
C VAL A 252 2.29 36.51 -25.56
N ASP A 253 2.48 35.23 -25.92
CA ASP A 253 3.55 34.78 -26.81
C ASP A 253 3.10 34.73 -28.29
N ARG A 254 3.95 35.19 -29.22
CA ARG A 254 3.67 35.17 -30.67
C ARG A 254 4.34 33.97 -31.35
N MET A 255 3.55 33.04 -31.90
CA MET A 255 4.09 31.93 -32.71
C MET A 255 4.12 32.26 -34.22
N PRO A 256 5.13 31.77 -34.99
CA PRO A 256 5.23 31.98 -36.43
C PRO A 256 4.20 31.15 -37.21
N ALA A 257 3.56 31.77 -38.18
CA ALA A 257 2.45 31.22 -38.96
C ALA A 257 2.94 30.18 -39.98
N THR A 258 2.72 28.90 -39.71
CA THR A 258 2.45 27.87 -40.74
C THR A 258 2.14 26.54 -40.06
N PHE A 259 0.88 26.10 -40.17
CA PHE A 259 0.49 24.71 -39.96
C PHE A 259 -0.56 24.34 -41.02
N ASN A 260 -0.11 23.66 -42.07
CA ASN A 260 -0.95 22.89 -43.01
C ASN A 260 -1.03 21.46 -42.43
N PRO A 261 -2.10 20.66 -42.68
CA PRO A 261 -2.35 19.40 -41.99
C PRO A 261 -1.28 18.33 -42.23
#